data_AF-A0A7C5IEX3-F1
#
_entry.id   AF-A0A7C5IEX3-F1
#
_cell.length_a   1.000
_cell.length_b   1.000
_cell.length_c   1.000
_cell.angle_alpha   90.00
_cell.angle_beta   90.00
_cell.angle_gamma   90.00
#
_symmetry.space_group_name_H-M   'P 1'
#
loop_
_entity.id
_entity.type
_entity.pdbx_description
1 polymer ?
#
loop_
_entity_poly.entity_id
_entity_poly.type
_entity_poly.pdbx_seq_one_letter_code
_entity_poly.pdbx_strand_id
1 'polypeptide(L)'
;MKKEDLNALKDKIVKIALENDFITGIILFGSIARNEENEKSDIDLLILWENLKVEDSYSYIYKIFSKHFPYKSLTIIDMEYSSFFNIKKATPLYLNIIWDGFIIYDKHGKLHDFISKIRKELKAKGFERKKIGKYYFWKLPKPGQKIELTI
;
A
#
# COMPACT_ATOMS: atom_id res chain seq x y z
N MET A 1 -5.65 15.94 -7.92
CA MET A 1 -4.21 16.16 -8.13
C MET A 1 -3.93 16.05 -9.63
N LYS A 2 -3.13 16.94 -10.21
CA LYS A 2 -2.82 16.85 -11.64
C LYS A 2 -1.88 15.65 -11.86
N LYS A 3 -1.89 15.07 -13.07
CA LYS A 3 -1.01 13.95 -13.42
C LYS A 3 0.48 14.27 -13.20
N GLU A 4 0.86 15.52 -13.46
CA GLU A 4 2.21 16.04 -13.25
C GLU A 4 2.60 16.03 -11.76
N ASP A 5 1.69 16.43 -10.87
CA ASP A 5 1.90 16.39 -9.42
C ASP A 5 2.05 14.95 -8.91
N LEU A 6 1.29 14.00 -9.46
CA LEU A 6 1.40 12.58 -9.10
C LEU A 6 2.76 11.99 -9.50
N ASN A 7 3.26 12.34 -10.69
CA ASN A 7 4.57 11.89 -11.13
C ASN A 7 5.68 12.48 -10.24
N ALA A 8 5.63 13.78 -9.95
CA ALA A 8 6.58 14.42 -9.04
C ALA A 8 6.56 13.78 -7.64
N LEU A 9 5.37 13.43 -7.13
CA LEU A 9 5.24 12.68 -5.87
C LEU A 9 5.93 11.31 -5.96
N LYS A 10 5.68 10.54 -7.02
CA LYS A 10 6.29 9.22 -7.22
C LYS A 10 7.81 9.32 -7.32
N ASP A 11 8.33 10.24 -8.13
CA ASP A 11 9.77 10.44 -8.32
C ASP A 11 10.46 10.78 -6.99
N LYS A 12 9.83 11.63 -6.19
CA LYS A 12 10.32 11.96 -4.84
C LYS A 12 10.32 10.76 -3.91
N ILE A 13 9.29 9.93 -3.94
CA ILE A 13 9.21 8.70 -3.13
C ILE A 13 10.26 7.68 -3.58
N VAL A 14 10.46 7.51 -4.89
CA VAL A 14 11.49 6.62 -5.45
C VAL A 14 12.88 7.09 -5.02
N LYS A 15 13.15 8.40 -5.05
CA LYS A 15 14.43 8.95 -4.57
C LYS A 15 14.69 8.58 -3.11
N ILE A 16 13.69 8.73 -2.23
CA ILE A 16 13.82 8.32 -0.81
C ILE A 16 14.13 6.82 -0.71
N ALA A 17 13.46 5.97 -1.50
CA ALA A 17 13.71 4.54 -1.52
C ALA A 17 15.15 4.19 -1.93
N LEU A 18 15.68 4.87 -2.94
CA LEU A 18 17.05 4.67 -3.44
C LEU A 18 18.12 5.15 -2.45
N GLU A 19 17.81 6.13 -1.61
CA GLU A 19 18.71 6.62 -0.55
C GLU A 19 18.71 5.71 0.70
N ASN A 20 17.84 4.70 0.75
CA ASN A 20 17.61 3.85 1.92
C ASN A 20 17.53 2.37 1.53
N ASP A 21 18.68 1.67 1.51
CA ASP A 21 18.83 0.30 0.97
C ASP A 21 17.91 -0.77 1.57
N PHE A 22 17.45 -0.56 2.81
CA PHE A 22 16.53 -1.45 3.51
C PHE A 22 15.11 -1.40 2.94
N ILE A 23 14.74 -0.34 2.20
CA ILE A 23 13.44 -0.22 1.55
C ILE A 23 13.45 -1.09 0.29
N THR A 24 12.50 -2.03 0.22
CA THR A 24 12.43 -3.01 -0.87
C THR A 24 11.11 -2.95 -1.64
N GLY A 25 10.10 -2.30 -1.08
CA GLY A 25 8.87 -2.00 -1.79
C GLY A 25 8.15 -0.79 -1.23
N ILE A 26 7.47 -0.03 -2.08
CA ILE A 26 6.57 1.06 -1.67
C ILE A 26 5.28 0.96 -2.47
N ILE A 27 4.15 0.93 -1.76
CA ILE A 27 2.82 0.96 -2.36
C ILE A 27 2.08 2.19 -1.85
N LEU A 28 1.67 3.07 -2.77
CA LEU A 28 0.73 4.14 -2.48
C LEU A 28 -0.69 3.59 -2.52
N PHE A 29 -1.47 3.83 -1.48
CA PHE A 29 -2.87 3.43 -1.44
C PHE A 29 -3.76 4.61 -1.06
N GLY A 30 -4.99 4.35 -0.65
CA GLY A 30 -5.85 5.40 -0.13
C GLY A 30 -6.42 6.31 -1.22
N SER A 31 -6.75 7.54 -0.83
CA SER A 31 -7.51 8.47 -1.69
C SER A 31 -6.75 8.88 -2.94
N ILE A 32 -5.43 9.09 -2.83
CA ILE A 32 -4.57 9.46 -3.96
C ILE A 32 -4.50 8.32 -4.98
N ALA A 33 -4.36 7.07 -4.53
CA ALA A 33 -4.31 5.92 -5.43
C ALA A 33 -5.63 5.71 -6.18
N ARG A 34 -6.76 6.12 -5.59
CA ARG A 34 -8.09 6.06 -6.21
C ARG A 34 -8.46 7.29 -7.05
N ASN A 35 -7.59 8.30 -7.14
CA ASN A 35 -7.85 9.56 -7.81
C ASN A 35 -9.08 10.29 -7.23
N GLU A 36 -9.21 10.28 -5.90
CA GLU A 36 -10.30 10.87 -5.10
C GLU A 36 -9.80 11.91 -4.09
N GLU A 37 -8.53 12.28 -4.19
CA GLU A 37 -7.87 13.18 -3.26
C GLU A 37 -8.33 14.63 -3.41
N ASN A 38 -8.26 15.36 -2.31
CA ASN A 38 -8.38 16.81 -2.26
C ASN A 38 -7.05 17.42 -1.75
N GLU A 39 -6.99 18.75 -1.66
CA GLU A 39 -5.76 19.46 -1.27
C GLU A 39 -5.22 19.07 0.11
N LYS A 40 -6.12 18.64 1.01
CA LYS A 40 -5.83 18.21 2.38
C LYS A 40 -5.65 16.70 2.53
N SER A 41 -5.72 15.94 1.44
CA SER A 41 -5.58 14.48 1.50
C SER A 41 -4.20 14.06 1.99
N ASP A 42 -4.21 13.07 2.86
CA ASP A 42 -3.03 12.38 3.38
C ASP A 42 -2.36 11.57 2.26
N ILE A 43 -1.04 11.41 2.35
CA ILE A 43 -0.29 10.47 1.52
C ILE A 43 -0.22 9.14 2.28
N ASP A 44 -0.95 8.15 1.80
CA ASP A 44 -1.05 6.82 2.41
C ASP A 44 -0.05 5.84 1.77
N LEU A 45 0.98 5.44 2.52
CA LEU A 45 2.07 4.57 2.03
C LEU A 45 2.19 3.29 2.86
N LEU A 46 2.30 2.15 2.16
CA LEU A 46 2.86 0.94 2.72
C LEU A 46 4.34 0.87 2.34
N ILE A 47 5.22 0.82 3.34
CA ILE A 47 6.66 0.66 3.17
C ILE A 47 7.05 -0.78 3.53
N LEU A 48 7.57 -1.49 2.54
CA LEU A 48 8.12 -2.82 2.73
C LEU A 48 9.63 -2.74 2.90
N TRP A 49 10.15 -3.42 3.91
CA TRP A 49 11.56 -3.36 4.27
C TRP A 49 12.20 -4.75 4.43
N GLU A 50 13.52 -4.82 4.25
CA GLU A 50 14.35 -5.99 4.54
C GLU A 50 15.58 -5.56 5.34
N ASN A 51 16.06 -6.42 6.24
CA ASN A 51 17.29 -6.21 7.02
C ASN A 51 17.31 -4.91 7.86
N LEU A 52 16.15 -4.33 8.17
CA LEU A 52 16.05 -3.15 9.03
C LEU A 52 16.20 -3.58 10.50
N LYS A 53 17.30 -3.17 11.14
CA LYS A 53 17.64 -3.53 12.53
C LYS A 53 17.41 -2.35 13.48
N VAL A 54 16.14 -2.01 13.71
CA VAL A 54 15.73 -0.99 14.68
C VAL A 54 14.61 -1.53 15.55
N GLU A 55 14.47 -1.02 16.77
CA GLU A 55 13.42 -1.45 17.70
C GLU A 55 12.03 -1.04 17.23
N ASP A 56 11.91 0.18 16.71
CA ASP A 56 10.66 0.75 16.20
C ASP A 56 10.82 1.13 14.73
N SER A 57 10.48 0.19 13.85
CA SER A 57 10.56 0.36 12.40
C SER A 57 9.64 1.47 11.91
N TYR A 58 8.45 1.57 12.47
CA TYR A 58 7.48 2.61 12.15
C TYR A 58 8.05 4.01 12.41
N SER A 59 8.49 4.29 13.63
CA SER A 59 9.01 5.62 13.99
C SER A 59 10.25 5.98 13.17
N TYR A 60 11.11 5.01 12.91
CA TYR A 60 12.31 5.21 12.08
C TYR A 60 11.94 5.58 10.63
N ILE A 61 11.06 4.81 9.99
CA ILE A 61 10.61 5.05 8.61
C ILE A 61 9.82 6.36 8.54
N TYR A 62 8.91 6.60 9.50
CA TYR A 62 8.12 7.84 9.54
C TYR A 62 9.02 9.08 9.63
N LYS A 63 10.08 9.03 10.44
CA LYS A 63 11.06 10.12 10.55
C LYS A 63 11.84 10.37 9.26
N ILE A 64 12.09 9.33 8.45
CA ILE A 64 12.70 9.50 7.12
C ILE A 64 11.72 10.24 6.22
N PHE A 65 10.51 9.69 6.01
CA PHE A 65 9.55 10.25 5.06
C PHE A 65 9.05 11.64 5.44
N SER A 66 8.74 11.89 6.72
CA SER A 66 8.21 13.19 7.18
C SER A 66 9.14 14.37 6.88
N LYS A 67 10.47 14.18 6.88
CA LYS A 67 11.43 15.21 6.47
C LYS A 67 11.25 15.66 5.02
N HIS A 68 10.82 14.74 4.15
CA HIS A 68 10.58 15.04 2.75
C HIS A 68 9.17 15.62 2.52
N PHE A 69 8.24 15.48 3.46
CA PHE A 69 6.86 15.95 3.32
C PHE A 69 6.41 16.83 4.50
N PRO A 70 7.09 17.95 4.80
CA PRO A 70 6.84 18.75 6.00
C PRO A 70 5.47 19.43 6.07
N TYR A 71 4.80 19.61 4.93
CA TYR A 71 3.50 20.29 4.82
C TYR A 71 2.37 19.38 4.34
N LYS A 72 2.58 18.06 4.40
CA LYS A 72 1.57 17.07 4.00
C LYS A 72 1.40 16.06 5.11
N SER A 73 0.14 15.73 5.40
CA SER A 73 -0.17 14.61 6.27
C SER A 73 0.33 13.31 5.64
N LEU A 74 0.99 12.49 6.44
CA LEU A 74 1.49 11.18 6.04
C LEU A 74 0.81 10.10 6.88
N THR A 75 0.30 9.08 6.22
CA THR A 75 -0.07 7.82 6.85
C THR A 75 0.91 6.77 6.37
N ILE A 76 1.75 6.29 7.27
CA ILE A 76 2.70 5.21 6.96
C ILE A 76 2.23 3.95 7.66
N ILE A 77 2.25 2.86 6.91
CA ILE A 77 2.24 1.51 7.45
C ILE A 77 3.54 0.89 6.99
N ASP A 78 4.18 0.12 7.84
CA ASP A 78 5.36 -0.63 7.46
C ASP A 78 5.23 -2.10 7.82
N MET A 79 5.95 -2.94 7.08
CA MET A 79 6.12 -4.34 7.41
C MET A 79 7.34 -4.92 6.70
N GLU A 80 7.85 -6.03 7.23
CA GLU A 80 8.88 -6.80 6.56
C GLU A 80 8.38 -7.28 5.18
N TYR A 81 9.23 -7.18 4.15
CA TYR A 81 8.91 -7.54 2.77
C TYR A 81 8.40 -8.98 2.68
N SER A 82 9.09 -9.93 3.32
CA SER A 82 8.71 -11.34 3.36
C SER A 82 7.31 -11.55 3.97
N SER A 83 6.97 -10.78 5.02
CA SER A 83 5.69 -10.86 5.70
C SER A 83 4.51 -10.45 4.81
N PHE A 84 4.72 -9.52 3.87
CA PHE A 84 3.67 -9.09 2.93
C PHE A 84 3.17 -10.25 2.04
N PHE A 85 4.05 -11.19 1.70
CA PHE A 85 3.73 -12.36 0.88
C PHE A 85 3.09 -13.50 1.67
N ASN A 86 3.30 -13.52 2.99
CA ASN A 86 2.91 -14.63 3.86
C ASN A 86 1.59 -14.40 4.62
N ILE A 87 0.83 -13.37 4.26
CA ILE A 87 -0.47 -13.07 4.89
C ILE A 87 -1.49 -14.14 4.49
N LYS A 88 -1.84 -15.00 5.45
CA LYS A 88 -2.89 -16.03 5.29
C LYS A 88 -4.29 -15.48 5.52
N LYS A 89 -4.45 -14.61 6.51
CA LYS A 89 -5.73 -13.98 6.88
C LYS A 89 -5.68 -12.51 6.52
N ALA A 90 -6.31 -12.16 5.41
CA ALA A 90 -6.27 -10.81 4.90
C ALA A 90 -7.15 -9.87 5.74
N THR A 91 -6.55 -8.79 6.24
CA THR A 91 -7.29 -7.70 6.88
C THR A 91 -7.96 -6.82 5.82
N PRO A 92 -9.02 -6.07 6.16
CA PRO A 92 -9.62 -5.11 5.22
C PRO A 92 -8.60 -4.10 4.67
N LEU A 93 -7.67 -3.65 5.51
CA LEU A 93 -6.60 -2.73 5.11
C LEU A 93 -5.64 -3.37 4.10
N TYR A 94 -5.19 -4.60 4.36
CA TYR A 94 -4.37 -5.34 3.40
C TYR A 94 -5.07 -5.47 2.05
N LEU A 95 -6.35 -5.83 2.06
CA LEU A 95 -7.14 -5.94 0.83
C LEU A 95 -7.30 -4.61 0.11
N ASN A 96 -7.47 -3.50 0.84
CA ASN A 96 -7.51 -2.17 0.24
C ASN A 96 -6.18 -1.82 -0.42
N ILE A 97 -5.04 -2.15 0.20
CA ILE A 97 -3.72 -1.95 -0.39
C ILE A 97 -3.55 -2.81 -1.65
N ILE A 98 -3.91 -4.10 -1.58
CA ILE A 98 -3.84 -5.01 -2.72
C ILE A 98 -4.74 -4.52 -3.87
N TRP A 99 -5.95 -4.05 -3.58
CA TRP A 99 -6.94 -3.73 -4.61
C TRP A 99 -6.79 -2.33 -5.19
N ASP A 100 -6.68 -1.32 -4.32
CA ASP A 100 -6.66 0.09 -4.68
C ASP A 100 -5.22 0.62 -4.87
N GLY A 101 -4.21 -0.10 -4.37
CA GLY A 101 -2.84 0.37 -4.34
C GLY A 101 -2.11 0.40 -5.69
N PHE A 102 -1.19 1.34 -5.78
CA PHE A 102 -0.24 1.53 -6.88
C PHE A 102 1.20 1.31 -6.37
N ILE A 103 1.92 0.39 -7.00
CA ILE A 103 3.33 0.12 -6.69
C ILE A 103 4.16 1.30 -7.20
N ILE A 104 4.85 2.00 -6.30
CA ILE A 104 5.79 3.08 -6.65
C ILE A 104 7.20 2.52 -6.80
N TYR A 105 7.59 1.59 -5.94
CA TYR A 105 8.93 1.00 -5.92
C TYR A 105 8.83 -0.49 -5.60
N ASP A 106 9.62 -1.31 -6.31
CA ASP A 106 9.71 -2.75 -6.10
C ASP A 106 11.12 -3.22 -6.48
N LYS A 107 11.98 -3.38 -5.48
CA LYS A 107 13.39 -3.73 -5.66
C LYS A 107 13.57 -5.09 -6.33
N HIS A 108 12.67 -6.03 -6.05
CA HIS A 108 12.79 -7.43 -6.48
C HIS A 108 11.88 -7.77 -7.66
N GLY A 109 10.98 -6.86 -8.06
CA GLY A 109 10.05 -7.04 -9.19
C GLY A 109 8.95 -8.09 -8.96
N LYS A 110 8.66 -8.44 -7.69
CA LYS A 110 7.70 -9.51 -7.34
C LYS A 110 6.32 -9.00 -6.95
N LEU A 111 6.17 -7.72 -6.59
CA LEU A 111 4.91 -7.18 -6.07
C LEU A 111 3.80 -7.19 -7.12
N HIS A 112 4.13 -6.89 -8.38
CA HIS A 112 3.13 -6.84 -9.44
C HIS A 112 2.42 -8.18 -9.64
N ASP A 113 3.19 -9.25 -9.83
CA ASP A 113 2.67 -10.60 -10.07
C ASP A 113 1.92 -11.14 -8.86
N PHE A 114 2.45 -10.88 -7.65
CA PHE A 114 1.81 -11.28 -6.41
C PHE A 114 0.45 -10.60 -6.21
N ILE A 115 0.39 -9.27 -6.34
CA ILE A 115 -0.87 -8.51 -6.24
C ILE A 115 -1.86 -8.96 -7.31
N SER A 116 -1.39 -9.19 -8.53
CA SER A 116 -2.22 -9.70 -9.64
C SER A 116 -2.82 -11.07 -9.32
N LYS A 117 -2.02 -12.00 -8.75
CA LYS A 117 -2.47 -13.32 -8.31
C LYS A 117 -3.58 -13.20 -7.25
N ILE A 118 -3.37 -12.39 -6.21
CA ILE A 118 -4.40 -12.19 -5.16
C ILE A 118 -5.67 -11.57 -5.76
N ARG A 119 -5.57 -10.54 -6.60
CA ARG A 119 -6.74 -9.92 -7.24
C ARG A 119 -7.55 -10.94 -8.04
N LYS A 120 -6.90 -11.85 -8.78
CA LYS A 120 -7.55 -12.94 -9.52
C LYS A 120 -8.23 -13.92 -8.56
N GLU A 121 -7.56 -14.32 -7.50
CA GLU A 121 -8.10 -15.23 -6.48
C GLU A 121 -9.34 -14.65 -5.79
N LEU A 122 -9.29 -13.38 -5.37
CA LEU A 122 -10.42 -12.68 -4.75
C LEU A 122 -11.63 -12.65 -5.70
N LYS A 123 -11.42 -12.34 -6.98
CA LYS A 123 -12.48 -12.37 -8.00
C LYS A 123 -13.06 -13.77 -8.17
N ALA A 124 -12.23 -14.80 -8.28
CA ALA A 124 -12.66 -16.18 -8.42
C ALA A 124 -13.46 -16.68 -7.21
N LYS A 125 -13.09 -16.23 -6.01
CA LYS A 125 -13.83 -16.50 -4.76
C LYS A 125 -15.09 -15.64 -4.61
N GLY A 126 -15.38 -14.71 -5.52
CA GLY A 126 -16.58 -13.88 -5.51
C GLY A 126 -16.53 -12.65 -4.60
N PHE A 127 -15.33 -12.25 -4.14
CA PHE A 127 -15.17 -11.01 -3.40
C PHE A 127 -15.25 -9.82 -4.35
N GLU A 128 -16.16 -8.89 -4.05
CA GLU A 128 -16.35 -7.69 -4.86
C GLU A 128 -16.04 -6.44 -4.04
N ARG A 129 -15.17 -5.58 -4.59
CA ARG A 129 -14.97 -4.22 -4.09
C ARG A 129 -16.15 -3.34 -4.53
N LYS A 130 -16.87 -2.74 -3.59
CA LYS A 130 -18.01 -1.84 -3.88
C LYS A 130 -17.80 -0.45 -3.28
N LYS A 131 -18.40 0.55 -3.93
CA LYS A 131 -18.44 1.94 -3.50
C LYS A 131 -19.90 2.41 -3.41
N ILE A 132 -20.27 3.06 -2.31
CA ILE A 132 -21.55 3.77 -2.13
C ILE A 132 -21.23 5.18 -1.61
N GLY A 133 -21.52 6.20 -2.43
CA GLY A 133 -21.11 7.57 -2.12
C GLY A 133 -19.59 7.67 -1.94
N LYS A 134 -19.13 8.16 -0.77
CA LYS A 134 -17.71 8.20 -0.39
C LYS A 134 -17.19 6.93 0.29
N TYR A 135 -18.08 5.98 0.56
CA TYR A 135 -17.77 4.79 1.35
C TYR A 135 -17.46 3.60 0.47
N TYR A 136 -16.60 2.76 1.02
CA TYR A 136 -15.95 1.67 0.33
C TYR A 136 -16.04 0.44 1.20
N PHE A 137 -16.54 -0.68 0.66
CA PHE A 137 -16.64 -1.93 1.40
C PHE A 137 -16.35 -3.14 0.49
N TRP A 138 -16.17 -4.28 1.14
CA TRP A 138 -16.03 -5.57 0.51
C TRP A 138 -17.37 -6.31 0.62
N LYS A 139 -17.99 -6.58 -0.53
CA LYS A 139 -19.13 -7.50 -0.58
C LYS A 139 -18.57 -8.92 -0.52
N LEU A 140 -18.90 -9.61 0.57
CA LEU A 140 -18.49 -10.98 0.79
C LEU A 140 -19.48 -11.94 0.10
N PRO A 141 -19.01 -13.09 -0.42
CA PRO A 141 -19.90 -14.13 -0.94
C PRO A 141 -20.84 -14.68 0.14
N LYS A 142 -20.33 -14.80 1.37
CA LYS A 142 -21.09 -15.21 2.55
C LYS A 142 -20.87 -14.22 3.71
N PRO A 143 -21.91 -13.84 4.46
CA PRO A 143 -21.77 -12.99 5.63
C PRO A 143 -20.75 -13.56 6.64
N GLY A 144 -19.89 -12.71 7.19
CA GLY A 144 -18.89 -13.10 8.20
C GLY A 144 -17.75 -13.98 7.68
N GLN A 145 -17.70 -14.26 6.37
CA GLN A 145 -16.64 -15.08 5.78
C GLN A 145 -15.27 -14.41 5.95
N LYS A 146 -14.34 -15.14 6.58
CA LYS A 146 -12.93 -14.73 6.65
C LYS A 146 -12.29 -14.83 5.27
N ILE A 147 -11.40 -13.90 4.97
CA ILE A 147 -10.68 -13.86 3.69
C ILE A 147 -9.36 -14.59 3.88
N GLU A 148 -9.37 -15.86 3.53
CA GLU A 148 -8.19 -16.72 3.55
C GLU A 148 -7.59 -16.81 2.16
N LEU A 149 -6.32 -16.41 2.05
CA LEU A 149 -5.57 -16.41 0.79
C LEU A 149 -4.81 -17.74 0.64
N THR A 150 -4.83 -18.28 -0.57
CA THR A 150 -4.24 -19.57 -0.92
C THR A 150 -3.05 -19.30 -1.85
N ILE A 151 -2.05 -18.59 -1.34
CA ILE A 151 -0.92 -18.07 -2.12
C ILE A 151 0.32 -18.94 -1.96
#